data_AF-A0AAJ5BAM2-F1
#
_entry.id   AF-A0AAJ5BAM2-F1
#
_cell.length_a   1.000
_cell.length_b   1.000
_cell.length_c   1.000
_cell.angle_alpha   90.00
_cell.angle_beta   90.00
_cell.angle_gamma   90.00
#
_symmetry.space_group_name_H-M   'P 1'
#
loop_
_entity.id
_entity.type
_entity.pdbx_description
1 polymer ?
#
loop_
_entity_poly.entity_id
_entity_poly.type
_entity_poly.pdbx_seq_one_letter_code
_entity_poly.pdbx_strand_id
1 'polypeptide(L)'
;MEYSDESLLPIWRANLALLTREVGAVTRLARMMTFSASYLKLMLASQRDFSEEFVRGVESVTGLPSGWMDAPHEPADVPDNAREAIDNETPLARFRGTAHPARKKSVLRPPEPIFGQQPQRRPEDEVAEAELHRRQAYFRKVRDLAVQEVRRFERSLTHPTVEFASVRTKVEDVLSAAELDDPIHADLAGRLEQIDKHRHMLLRHTERLHALLVQLGEEG
;
A
#
# COMPACT_ATOMS: atom_id res chain seq x y z
N MET A 1 0.78 11.34 -29.05
CA MET A 1 2.08 10.67 -28.97
C MET A 1 2.48 10.67 -27.51
N GLU A 2 2.46 9.50 -26.86
CA GLU A 2 2.95 9.37 -25.48
C GLU A 2 4.48 9.42 -25.52
N TYR A 3 5.05 10.52 -25.01
CA TYR A 3 6.49 10.62 -24.79
C TYR A 3 6.82 9.80 -23.55
N SER A 4 7.52 8.67 -23.73
CA SER A 4 8.03 7.88 -22.60
C SER A 4 8.89 8.78 -21.70
N ASP A 5 8.72 8.70 -20.38
CA ASP A 5 9.50 9.41 -19.34
C ASP A 5 11.02 9.43 -19.62
N GLU A 6 11.54 8.37 -20.24
CA GLU A 6 12.96 8.22 -20.58
C GLU A 6 13.46 9.29 -21.58
N SER A 7 12.56 9.88 -22.38
CA SER A 7 12.88 10.93 -23.36
C SER A 7 12.93 12.35 -22.79
N LEU A 8 12.22 12.62 -21.68
CA LEU A 8 12.10 13.96 -21.08
C LEU A 8 13.13 14.20 -19.96
N LEU A 9 13.73 13.14 -19.41
CA LEU A 9 14.76 13.23 -18.37
C LEU A 9 15.88 14.25 -18.64
N PRO A 10 16.45 14.36 -19.86
CA PRO A 10 17.46 15.39 -20.14
C PRO A 10 16.92 16.81 -20.01
N ILE A 11 15.68 17.04 -20.46
CA ILE A 11 15.01 18.35 -20.40
C ILE A 11 14.72 18.70 -18.95
N TRP A 12 14.15 17.77 -18.18
CA TRP A 12 13.86 17.98 -16.77
C TRP A 12 15.12 18.30 -15.96
N ARG A 13 16.26 17.66 -16.26
CA ARG A 13 17.54 17.97 -15.59
C ARG A 13 18.03 19.37 -15.91
N ALA A 14 17.98 19.77 -17.18
CA ALA A 14 18.39 21.10 -17.60
C ALA A 14 17.56 22.17 -16.89
N ASN A 15 16.23 21.98 -16.84
CA ASN A 15 15.32 22.89 -16.17
C ASN A 15 15.50 22.90 -14.64
N LEU A 16 15.74 21.75 -14.02
CA LEU A 16 16.02 21.70 -12.57
C LEU A 16 17.34 22.40 -12.23
N ALA A 17 18.38 22.26 -13.06
CA ALA A 17 19.63 22.98 -12.91
C ALA A 17 19.43 24.50 -13.10
N LEU A 18 18.56 24.90 -14.03
CA LEU A 18 18.18 26.28 -14.26
C LEU A 18 17.52 26.90 -13.01
N LEU A 19 16.52 26.22 -12.45
CA LEU A 19 15.81 26.65 -11.24
C LEU A 19 16.71 26.70 -9.99
N THR A 20 17.83 25.99 -9.99
CA THR A 20 18.73 25.88 -8.84
C THR A 20 20.11 26.50 -9.06
N ARG A 21 20.23 27.41 -10.03
CA ARG A 21 21.50 28.08 -10.37
C ARG A 21 22.05 28.95 -9.24
N GLU A 22 21.17 29.53 -8.43
CA GLU A 22 21.56 30.45 -7.36
C GLU A 22 22.13 29.72 -6.13
N VAL A 23 23.02 30.41 -5.42
CA VAL A 23 23.66 29.85 -4.24
C VAL A 23 22.59 29.53 -3.18
N GLY A 24 22.57 28.27 -2.76
CA GLY A 24 21.63 27.76 -1.77
C GLY A 24 20.25 27.39 -2.32
N ALA A 25 19.93 27.68 -3.59
CA ALA A 25 18.64 27.32 -4.20
C ALA A 25 18.37 25.82 -4.17
N VAL A 26 19.40 24.99 -4.38
CA VAL A 26 19.32 23.52 -4.21
C VAL A 26 18.88 23.14 -2.78
N THR A 27 19.43 23.78 -1.75
CA THR A 27 19.08 23.46 -0.36
C THR A 27 17.68 23.95 0.00
N ARG A 28 17.26 25.11 -0.52
CA ARG A 28 15.91 25.65 -0.33
C ARG A 28 14.87 24.77 -1.02
N LEU A 29 15.07 24.46 -2.30
CA LEU A 29 14.18 23.58 -3.06
C LEU A 29 14.07 22.18 -2.43
N ALA A 30 15.18 21.60 -1.95
CA ALA A 30 15.16 20.32 -1.25
C ALA A 30 14.25 20.36 -0.01
N ARG A 31 14.33 21.42 0.80
CA ARG A 31 13.48 21.59 1.99
C ARG A 31 12.01 21.80 1.63
N MET A 32 11.72 22.63 0.63
CA MET A 32 10.36 22.84 0.12
C MET A 32 9.73 21.53 -0.38
N MET A 33 10.54 20.64 -0.98
CA MET A 33 10.14 19.32 -1.46
C MET A 33 10.22 18.22 -0.38
N THR A 34 10.58 18.54 0.86
CA THR A 34 10.77 17.59 1.98
C THR A 34 11.84 16.51 1.75
N PHE A 35 12.87 16.83 0.97
CA PHE A 35 14.06 16.00 0.72
C PHE A 35 15.30 16.51 1.45
N SER A 36 16.30 15.63 1.57
CA SER A 36 17.64 16.07 1.99
C SER A 36 18.35 16.82 0.86
N ALA A 37 19.14 17.83 1.19
CA ALA A 37 19.91 18.58 0.19
C ALA A 37 20.88 17.68 -0.60
N SER A 38 21.47 16.68 0.07
CA SER A 38 22.33 15.67 -0.57
C SER A 38 21.59 14.88 -1.64
N TYR A 39 20.31 14.57 -1.42
CA TYR A 39 19.49 13.85 -2.38
C TYR A 39 19.28 14.62 -3.68
N LEU A 40 18.92 15.91 -3.57
CA LEU A 40 18.69 16.76 -4.74
C LEU A 40 19.98 17.02 -5.51
N LYS A 41 21.12 17.14 -4.81
CA LYS A 41 22.45 17.24 -5.45
C LYS A 41 22.79 16.00 -6.28
N LEU A 42 22.43 14.80 -5.83
CA LEU A 42 22.64 13.57 -6.60
C LEU A 42 21.80 13.54 -7.90
N MET A 43 20.61 14.12 -7.88
CA MET A 43 19.77 14.25 -9.08
C MET A 43 20.37 15.21 -10.10
N LEU A 44 20.81 16.40 -9.63
CA LEU A 44 21.47 17.40 -10.46
C LEU A 44 22.80 16.90 -11.05
N ALA A 45 23.56 16.11 -10.28
CA ALA A 45 24.80 15.47 -10.74
C ALA A 45 24.56 14.29 -11.70
N SER A 46 23.31 14.03 -12.11
CA SER A 46 22.92 12.87 -12.93
C SER A 46 23.32 11.51 -12.33
N GLN A 47 23.59 11.45 -11.02
CA GLN A 47 23.90 10.23 -10.30
C GLN A 47 22.62 9.50 -9.85
N ARG A 48 21.48 10.18 -9.89
CA ARG A 48 20.16 9.64 -9.56
C ARG A 48 19.10 10.13 -10.53
N ASP A 49 18.33 9.19 -11.08
CA ASP A 49 17.15 9.48 -11.90
C ASP A 49 15.97 9.86 -11.00
N PHE A 50 15.03 10.62 -11.55
CA PHE A 50 13.81 11.06 -10.88
C PHE A 50 12.60 10.89 -11.81
N SER A 51 11.42 10.71 -11.23
CA SER A 51 10.18 10.40 -11.95
C SER A 51 9.43 11.65 -12.39
N GLU A 52 8.46 11.49 -13.29
CA GLU A 52 7.50 12.54 -13.64
C GLU A 52 6.81 13.12 -12.39
N GLU A 53 6.41 12.27 -11.44
CA GLU A 53 5.77 12.69 -10.17
C GLU A 53 6.63 13.70 -9.38
N PHE A 54 7.95 13.52 -9.40
CA PHE A 54 8.87 14.46 -8.76
C PHE A 54 8.82 15.82 -9.47
N VAL A 55 8.82 15.81 -10.80
CA VAL A 55 8.80 17.01 -11.65
C VAL A 55 7.50 17.79 -11.49
N ARG A 56 6.34 17.11 -11.50
CA ARG A 56 5.03 17.73 -11.18
C ARG A 56 4.99 18.30 -9.77
N GLY A 57 5.68 17.65 -8.84
CA GLY A 57 5.90 18.16 -7.50
C GLY A 57 6.66 19.48 -7.48
N VAL A 58 7.77 19.57 -8.22
CA VAL A 58 8.55 20.81 -8.36
C VAL A 58 7.68 21.91 -8.95
N GLU A 59 6.93 21.62 -10.02
CA GLU A 59 6.02 22.61 -10.64
C GLU A 59 5.01 23.16 -9.62
N SER A 60 4.36 22.26 -8.88
CA SER A 60 3.35 22.63 -7.89
C SER A 60 3.92 23.43 -6.72
N VAL A 61 5.08 23.01 -6.19
CA VAL A 61 5.71 23.62 -5.01
C VAL A 61 6.28 25.00 -5.32
N THR A 62 6.78 25.20 -6.53
CA THR A 62 7.37 26.47 -6.97
C THR A 62 6.35 27.38 -7.67
N GLY A 63 5.15 26.87 -8.00
CA GLY A 63 4.12 27.62 -8.72
C GLY A 63 4.43 27.84 -10.20
N LEU A 64 5.21 26.95 -10.80
CA LEU A 64 5.39 26.90 -12.25
C LEU A 64 4.09 26.40 -12.91
N PRO A 65 3.82 26.82 -14.16
CA PRO A 65 2.74 26.25 -14.96
C PRO A 65 2.89 24.73 -15.10
N SER A 66 1.77 24.01 -15.14
CA SER A 66 1.78 22.57 -15.40
C SER A 66 2.39 22.29 -16.77
N GLY A 67 3.34 21.36 -16.84
CA GLY A 67 4.05 21.03 -18.08
C GLY A 67 5.22 21.95 -18.41
N TRP A 68 5.49 22.97 -17.59
CA TRP A 68 6.65 23.86 -17.80
C TRP A 68 7.95 23.06 -17.81
N MET A 69 8.07 22.02 -17.00
CA MET A 69 9.30 21.23 -16.98
C MET A 69 9.52 20.41 -18.26
N ASP A 70 8.49 20.16 -19.08
CA ASP A 70 8.57 19.23 -20.23
C ASP A 70 9.16 19.86 -21.50
N ALA A 71 9.41 21.17 -21.50
CA ALA A 71 10.02 21.90 -22.61
C ALA A 71 11.34 22.56 -22.20
N PRO A 72 12.32 22.74 -23.12
CA PRO A 72 13.54 23.47 -22.80
C PRO A 72 13.26 24.95 -22.48
N HIS A 73 13.88 25.47 -21.43
CA HIS A 73 13.74 26.86 -20.99
C HIS A 73 15.08 27.57 -20.77
N GLU A 74 15.07 28.89 -20.95
CA GLU A 74 16.17 29.81 -20.66
C GLU A 74 15.92 30.58 -19.35
N PRO A 75 16.94 31.23 -18.75
CA PRO A 75 16.78 31.97 -17.48
C PRO A 75 15.71 33.08 -17.49
N ALA A 76 15.40 33.63 -18.66
CA ALA A 76 14.36 34.62 -18.84
C ALA A 76 12.94 34.01 -18.81
N ASP A 77 12.81 32.71 -19.04
CA ASP A 77 11.53 31.99 -19.08
C ASP A 77 11.06 31.53 -17.69
N VAL A 78 11.92 31.64 -16.66
CA VAL A 78 11.56 31.28 -15.28
C VAL A 78 10.68 32.39 -14.70
N PRO A 79 9.39 32.11 -14.40
CA PRO A 79 8.47 33.08 -13.83
C PRO A 79 8.98 33.68 -12.51
N ASP A 80 8.73 34.98 -12.31
CA ASP A 80 9.20 35.70 -11.11
C ASP A 80 8.67 35.09 -9.81
N ASN A 81 7.41 34.66 -9.80
CA ASN A 81 6.79 33.99 -8.65
C ASN A 81 7.52 32.69 -8.26
N ALA A 82 8.01 31.93 -9.24
CA ALA A 82 8.76 30.69 -8.98
C ALA A 82 10.15 30.98 -8.41
N ARG A 83 10.79 32.06 -8.89
CA ARG A 83 12.08 32.53 -8.37
C ARG A 83 11.96 33.00 -6.93
N GLU A 84 10.98 33.86 -6.66
CA GLU A 84 10.67 34.36 -5.32
C GLU A 84 10.32 33.23 -4.35
N ALA A 85 9.56 32.23 -4.79
CA ALA A 85 9.21 31.06 -3.97
C ALA A 85 10.46 30.26 -3.56
N ILE A 86 11.40 30.03 -4.48
CA ILE A 86 12.65 29.32 -4.19
C ILE A 86 13.56 30.16 -3.30
N ASP A 87 13.69 31.46 -3.55
CA ASP A 87 14.60 32.34 -2.81
C ASP A 87 14.18 32.55 -1.36
N ASN A 88 12.88 32.71 -1.14
CA ASN A 88 12.30 32.86 0.19
C ASN A 88 11.89 31.53 0.83
N GLU A 89 12.15 30.40 0.17
CA GLU A 89 11.77 29.06 0.65
C GLU A 89 10.28 28.96 1.03
N THR A 90 9.42 29.57 0.23
CA THR A 90 7.98 29.66 0.49
C THR A 90 7.23 28.74 -0.47
N PRO A 91 6.90 27.50 -0.08
CA PRO A 91 6.23 26.56 -0.98
C PRO A 91 4.80 26.99 -1.25
N LEU A 92 4.42 27.07 -2.54
CA LEU A 92 3.07 27.44 -2.99
C LEU A 92 2.07 26.28 -2.95
N ALA A 93 2.57 25.04 -2.86
CA ALA A 93 1.79 23.85 -2.62
C ALA A 93 2.51 22.90 -1.66
N ARG A 94 1.76 21.99 -1.03
CA ARG A 94 2.35 20.93 -0.21
C ARG A 94 2.69 19.73 -1.09
N PHE A 95 3.97 19.40 -1.20
CA PHE A 95 4.40 18.17 -1.86
C PHE A 95 3.89 16.94 -1.09
N ARG A 96 3.19 16.03 -1.79
CA ARG A 96 2.66 14.77 -1.24
C ARG A 96 3.23 13.52 -1.91
N GLY A 97 4.13 13.67 -2.88
CA GLY A 97 4.77 12.55 -3.56
C GLY A 97 5.83 11.88 -2.67
N THR A 98 6.05 10.58 -2.87
CA THR A 98 7.24 9.91 -2.36
C THR A 98 8.29 9.94 -3.46
N ALA A 99 9.51 10.44 -3.25
CA ALA A 99 10.59 10.17 -4.22
C ALA A 99 11.07 8.73 -4.08
N HIS A 100 10.25 7.79 -4.54
CA HIS A 100 10.79 6.50 -4.91
C HIS A 100 11.76 6.74 -6.08
N PRO A 101 13.04 6.32 -5.98
CA PRO A 101 13.95 6.44 -7.10
C PRO A 101 13.34 5.76 -8.32
N ALA A 102 13.40 6.43 -9.48
CA ALA A 102 13.17 5.77 -10.75
C ALA A 102 14.06 4.52 -10.81
N ARG A 103 13.46 3.37 -11.17
CA ARG A 103 14.15 2.08 -11.21
C ARG A 103 15.32 2.16 -12.19
N LYS A 104 16.56 2.04 -11.68
CA LYS A 104 17.77 2.03 -12.53
C LYS A 104 17.83 0.72 -13.33
N LYS A 105 18.04 0.81 -14.64
CA LYS A 105 18.54 -0.31 -15.46
C LYS A 105 20.00 -0.59 -15.06
N SER A 106 20.38 -1.85 -14.88
CA SER A 106 21.75 -2.25 -14.52
C SER A 106 22.71 -1.96 -15.69
N VAL A 107 23.74 -1.14 -15.43
CA VAL A 107 24.77 -0.75 -16.43
C VAL A 107 26.06 -1.55 -16.24
N LEU A 108 25.99 -2.73 -15.61
CA LEU A 108 27.13 -3.63 -15.50
C LEU A 108 27.31 -4.36 -16.82
N ARG A 109 28.35 -3.99 -17.56
CA ARG A 109 28.88 -4.80 -18.67
C ARG A 109 29.24 -6.17 -18.07
N PRO A 110 28.68 -7.30 -18.56
CA PRO A 110 28.95 -8.60 -17.96
C PRO A 110 30.45 -8.89 -18.02
N PRO A 111 31.10 -9.34 -16.92
CA PRO A 111 32.43 -9.92 -17.02
C PRO A 111 32.33 -11.15 -17.93
N GLU A 112 33.33 -11.35 -18.79
CA GLU A 112 33.42 -12.56 -19.61
C GLU A 112 33.31 -13.80 -18.71
N PRO A 113 32.48 -14.79 -19.07
CA PRO A 113 32.22 -15.91 -18.19
C PRO A 113 33.48 -16.77 -18.08
N ILE A 114 34.09 -16.76 -16.89
CA ILE A 114 35.02 -17.80 -16.49
C ILE A 114 34.19 -19.09 -16.33
N PHE A 115 34.66 -20.17 -16.97
CA PHE A 115 34.02 -21.48 -17.05
C PHE A 115 33.29 -21.90 -15.75
N GLY A 116 31.99 -22.18 -15.86
CA GLY A 116 31.19 -22.84 -14.81
C GLY A 116 30.07 -22.03 -14.14
N GLN A 117 29.84 -20.77 -14.51
CA GLN A 117 28.73 -20.00 -13.93
C GLN A 117 27.38 -20.26 -14.62
N GLN A 118 26.36 -20.54 -13.80
CA GLN A 118 24.95 -20.57 -14.21
C GLN A 118 24.56 -19.25 -14.90
N PRO A 119 23.64 -19.28 -15.88
CA PRO A 119 23.30 -18.11 -16.68
C PRO A 119 22.82 -16.96 -15.80
N GLN A 120 23.31 -15.75 -16.05
CA GLN A 120 22.81 -14.54 -15.40
C GLN A 120 21.30 -14.40 -15.70
N ARG A 121 20.48 -14.35 -14.63
CA ARG A 121 19.02 -14.20 -14.71
C ARG A 121 18.66 -12.93 -15.48
N ARG A 122 17.66 -13.01 -16.37
CA ARG A 122 17.26 -11.85 -17.17
C ARG A 122 16.52 -10.84 -16.27
N PRO A 123 16.60 -9.53 -16.54
CA PRO A 123 15.85 -8.51 -15.78
C PRO A 123 14.33 -8.75 -15.78
N GLU A 124 13.80 -9.37 -16.82
CA GLU A 124 12.40 -9.79 -16.92
C GLU A 124 12.05 -10.87 -15.89
N ASP A 125 12.98 -11.78 -15.60
CA ASP A 125 12.83 -12.83 -14.57
C ASP A 125 12.82 -12.19 -13.17
N GLU A 126 13.61 -11.14 -12.93
CA GLU A 126 13.64 -10.41 -11.65
C GLU A 126 12.33 -9.63 -11.40
N VAL A 127 11.74 -9.04 -12.44
CA VAL A 127 10.45 -8.34 -12.33
C VAL A 127 9.31 -9.35 -12.08
N ALA A 128 9.34 -10.49 -12.75
CA ALA A 128 8.38 -11.57 -12.52
C ALA A 128 8.50 -12.17 -11.11
N GLU A 129 9.72 -12.38 -10.62
CA GLU A 129 10.01 -12.85 -9.26
C GLU A 129 9.54 -11.82 -8.22
N ALA A 130 9.81 -10.53 -8.42
CA ALA A 130 9.34 -9.45 -7.53
C ALA A 130 7.81 -9.30 -7.51
N GLU A 131 7.14 -9.54 -8.64
CA GLU A 131 5.67 -9.57 -8.72
C GLU A 131 5.09 -10.80 -8.04
N LEU A 132 5.69 -11.98 -8.22
CA LEU A 132 5.33 -13.21 -7.51
C LEU A 132 5.48 -13.04 -6.00
N HIS A 133 6.59 -12.47 -5.54
CA HIS A 133 6.81 -12.18 -4.12
C HIS A 133 5.79 -11.19 -3.56
N ARG A 134 5.41 -10.15 -4.32
CA ARG A 134 4.34 -9.22 -3.91
C ARG A 134 2.99 -9.92 -3.79
N ARG A 135 2.64 -10.78 -4.75
CA ARG A 135 1.41 -11.58 -4.70
C ARG A 135 1.41 -12.54 -3.53
N GLN A 136 2.52 -13.24 -3.27
CA GLN A 136 2.67 -14.13 -2.12
C GLN A 136 2.59 -13.37 -0.79
N ALA A 137 3.22 -12.19 -0.69
CA ALA A 137 3.14 -11.35 0.50
C ALA A 137 1.70 -10.84 0.75
N TYR A 138 1.00 -10.43 -0.32
CA TYR A 138 -0.40 -10.04 -0.24
C TYR A 138 -1.30 -11.22 0.19
N PHE A 139 -1.11 -12.39 -0.41
CA PHE A 139 -1.83 -13.61 -0.03
C PHE A 139 -1.64 -13.95 1.45
N ARG A 140 -0.40 -13.97 1.94
CA ARG A 140 -0.10 -14.19 3.36
C ARG A 140 -0.83 -13.20 4.26
N LYS A 141 -0.78 -11.90 3.92
CA LYS A 141 -1.48 -10.85 4.67
C LYS A 141 -3.00 -11.06 4.70
N VAL A 142 -3.63 -11.34 3.56
CA VAL A 142 -5.08 -11.56 3.48
C VAL A 142 -5.49 -12.80 4.26
N ARG A 143 -4.74 -13.89 4.15
CA ARG A 143 -4.95 -15.11 4.92
C ARG A 143 -4.86 -14.86 6.42
N ASP A 144 -3.83 -14.16 6.89
CA ASP A 144 -3.63 -13.89 8.31
C ASP A 144 -4.78 -13.04 8.88
N LEU A 145 -5.28 -12.07 8.11
CA LEU A 145 -6.47 -11.30 8.47
C LEU A 145 -7.73 -12.20 8.53
N ALA A 146 -7.90 -13.10 7.58
CA ALA A 146 -9.01 -14.05 7.59
C ALA A 146 -8.97 -14.97 8.83
N VAL A 147 -7.78 -15.48 9.20
CA VAL A 147 -7.58 -16.27 10.42
C VAL A 147 -7.97 -15.48 11.66
N GLN A 148 -7.58 -14.20 11.75
CA GLN A 148 -7.95 -13.33 12.87
C GLN A 148 -9.46 -13.13 13.00
N GLU A 149 -10.16 -12.90 11.87
CA GLU A 149 -11.61 -12.73 11.87
C GLU A 149 -12.32 -14.04 12.24
N VAL A 150 -11.87 -15.19 11.74
CA VAL A 150 -12.42 -16.50 12.14
C VAL A 150 -12.25 -16.74 13.64
N ARG A 151 -11.08 -16.41 14.22
CA ARG A 151 -10.85 -16.48 15.68
C ARG A 151 -11.69 -15.49 16.48
N ARG A 152 -11.99 -14.31 15.93
CA ARG A 152 -12.93 -13.37 16.56
C ARG A 152 -14.35 -13.95 16.55
N PHE A 153 -14.78 -14.53 15.44
CA PHE A 153 -16.10 -15.15 15.31
C PHE A 153 -16.25 -16.35 16.25
N GLU A 154 -15.26 -17.24 16.30
CA GLU A 154 -15.21 -18.36 17.26
C GLU A 154 -15.39 -17.87 18.70
N ARG A 155 -14.61 -16.85 19.12
CA ARG A 155 -14.74 -16.27 20.47
C ARG A 155 -16.13 -15.74 20.75
N SER A 156 -16.79 -15.13 19.76
CA SER A 156 -18.17 -14.63 19.91
C SER A 156 -19.22 -15.74 20.06
N LEU A 157 -18.98 -16.91 19.47
CA LEU A 157 -19.84 -18.09 19.62
C LEU A 157 -19.62 -18.79 20.97
N THR A 158 -18.38 -18.81 21.45
CA THR A 158 -18.00 -19.41 22.74
C THR A 158 -18.42 -18.54 23.91
N HIS A 159 -18.23 -17.21 23.80
CA HIS A 159 -18.53 -16.22 24.84
C HIS A 159 -19.49 -15.15 24.28
N PRO A 160 -20.76 -15.48 24.06
CA PRO A 160 -21.75 -14.53 23.56
C PRO A 160 -22.04 -13.45 24.61
N THR A 161 -22.46 -12.28 24.16
CA THR A 161 -22.92 -11.19 25.05
C THR A 161 -24.14 -11.60 25.89
N VAL A 162 -24.94 -12.53 25.37
CA VAL A 162 -26.07 -13.14 26.06
C VAL A 162 -25.88 -14.66 26.05
N GLU A 163 -25.73 -15.24 27.22
CA GLU A 163 -25.59 -16.68 27.39
C GLU A 163 -26.88 -17.41 27.00
N PHE A 164 -26.79 -18.32 26.03
CA PHE A 164 -27.95 -19.09 25.57
C PHE A 164 -28.57 -19.93 26.70
N ALA A 165 -27.76 -20.38 27.67
CA ALA A 165 -28.26 -21.05 28.87
C ALA A 165 -29.21 -20.15 29.68
N SER A 166 -28.91 -18.85 29.81
CA SER A 166 -29.79 -17.90 30.49
C SER A 166 -31.11 -17.70 29.75
N VAL A 167 -31.06 -17.65 28.41
CA VAL A 167 -32.26 -17.57 27.57
C VAL A 167 -33.10 -18.84 27.74
N ARG A 168 -32.46 -20.02 27.67
CA ARG A 168 -33.12 -21.31 27.86
C ARG A 168 -33.87 -21.37 29.19
N THR A 169 -33.20 -21.07 30.30
CA THR A 169 -33.84 -21.09 31.63
C THR A 169 -35.05 -20.15 31.68
N LYS A 170 -34.94 -18.93 31.17
CA LYS A 170 -36.08 -17.99 31.16
C LYS A 170 -37.25 -18.49 30.31
N VAL A 171 -36.97 -19.13 29.18
CA VAL A 171 -38.04 -19.71 28.34
C VAL A 171 -38.65 -20.93 29.03
N GLU A 172 -37.85 -21.78 29.68
CA GLU A 172 -38.32 -22.93 30.48
C GLU A 172 -39.18 -22.49 31.68
N ASP A 173 -38.81 -21.39 32.35
CA ASP A 173 -39.63 -20.79 33.41
C ASP A 173 -41.00 -20.33 32.88
N VAL A 174 -41.03 -19.70 31.69
CA VAL A 174 -42.28 -19.30 31.02
C VAL A 174 -43.11 -20.52 30.62
N LEU A 175 -42.47 -21.55 30.07
CA LEU A 175 -43.13 -22.81 29.70
C LEU A 175 -43.76 -23.49 30.93
N SER A 176 -43.10 -23.41 32.08
CA SER A 176 -43.58 -24.01 33.33
C SER A 176 -44.69 -23.20 34.00
N ALA A 177 -44.69 -21.87 33.81
CA ALA A 177 -45.64 -20.96 34.46
C ALA A 177 -46.92 -20.71 33.64
N ALA A 178 -46.89 -20.96 32.33
CA ALA A 178 -48.00 -20.68 31.44
C ALA A 178 -48.84 -21.93 31.15
N GLU A 179 -50.17 -21.81 31.23
CA GLU A 179 -51.10 -22.80 30.66
C GLU A 179 -51.11 -22.65 29.13
N LEU A 180 -50.09 -23.23 28.48
CA LEU A 180 -49.94 -23.21 27.03
C LEU A 180 -50.57 -24.45 26.39
N ASP A 181 -51.07 -24.29 25.16
CA ASP A 181 -51.46 -25.43 24.34
C ASP A 181 -50.24 -26.30 23.99
N ASP A 182 -50.42 -27.63 23.98
CA ASP A 182 -49.38 -28.62 23.65
C ASP A 182 -48.56 -28.30 22.38
N PRO A 183 -49.14 -27.79 21.26
CA PRO A 183 -48.36 -27.46 20.07
C PRO A 183 -47.39 -26.29 20.28
N ILE A 184 -47.77 -25.29 21.08
CA ILE A 184 -46.93 -24.11 21.36
C ILE A 184 -45.76 -24.52 22.25
N HIS A 185 -46.05 -25.34 23.27
CA HIS A 185 -45.02 -25.90 24.13
C HIS A 185 -43.99 -26.71 23.34
N ALA A 186 -44.46 -27.58 22.43
CA ALA A 186 -43.60 -28.40 21.58
C ALA A 186 -42.73 -27.56 20.63
N ASP A 187 -43.28 -26.53 19.99
CA ASP A 187 -42.48 -25.67 19.09
C ASP A 187 -41.41 -24.89 19.87
N LEU A 188 -41.75 -24.28 21.00
CA LEU A 188 -40.78 -23.54 21.83
C LEU A 188 -39.62 -24.42 22.30
N ALA A 189 -39.91 -25.63 22.79
CA ALA A 189 -38.90 -26.61 23.16
C ALA A 189 -38.03 -27.01 21.94
N GLY A 190 -38.66 -27.23 20.78
CA GLY A 190 -37.97 -27.53 19.53
C GLY A 190 -37.04 -26.40 19.07
N ARG A 191 -37.43 -25.13 19.25
CA ARG A 191 -36.58 -23.97 18.92
C ARG A 191 -35.36 -23.89 19.81
N LEU A 192 -35.52 -24.11 21.12
CA LEU A 192 -34.39 -24.14 22.05
C LEU A 192 -33.38 -25.24 21.69
N GLU A 193 -33.87 -26.43 21.32
CA GLU A 193 -33.01 -27.53 20.90
C GLU A 193 -32.29 -27.23 19.57
N GLN A 194 -33.01 -26.67 18.59
CA GLN A 194 -32.43 -26.30 17.29
C GLN A 194 -31.34 -25.22 17.42
N ILE A 195 -31.57 -24.18 18.22
CA ILE A 195 -30.57 -23.12 18.44
C ILE A 195 -29.30 -23.72 19.04
N ASP A 196 -29.43 -24.63 20.01
CA ASP A 196 -28.29 -25.29 20.63
C ASP A 196 -27.51 -26.15 19.62
N LYS A 197 -28.22 -26.96 18.82
CA LYS A 197 -27.62 -27.77 17.76
C LYS A 197 -26.88 -26.90 16.73
N HIS A 198 -27.50 -25.80 16.29
CA HIS A 198 -26.89 -24.88 15.34
C HIS A 198 -25.66 -24.19 15.92
N ARG A 199 -25.67 -23.83 17.20
CA ARG A 199 -24.48 -23.27 17.88
C ARG A 199 -23.31 -24.26 17.83
N HIS A 200 -23.54 -25.52 18.20
CA HIS A 200 -22.50 -26.55 18.14
C HIS A 200 -22.01 -26.81 16.70
N MET A 201 -22.93 -26.80 15.73
CA MET A 201 -22.59 -26.96 14.31
C MET A 201 -21.71 -25.81 13.80
N LEU A 202 -22.07 -24.57 14.12
CA LEU A 202 -21.30 -23.38 13.75
C LEU A 202 -19.90 -23.38 14.37
N LEU A 203 -19.75 -23.80 15.63
CA LEU A 203 -18.44 -23.94 16.27
C LEU A 203 -17.54 -24.93 15.48
N ARG A 204 -18.05 -26.12 15.16
CA ARG A 204 -17.32 -27.12 14.37
C ARG A 204 -16.91 -26.60 12.99
N HIS A 205 -17.81 -25.88 12.30
CA HIS A 205 -17.50 -25.27 11.01
C HIS A 205 -16.42 -24.19 11.14
N THR A 206 -16.47 -23.40 12.20
CA THR A 206 -15.49 -22.33 12.47
C THR A 206 -14.11 -22.93 12.77
N GLU A 207 -14.04 -23.99 13.58
CA GLU A 207 -12.81 -24.75 13.83
C GLU A 207 -12.23 -25.34 12.55
N ARG A 208 -13.07 -25.96 11.70
CA ARG A 208 -12.63 -26.54 10.42
C ARG A 208 -12.14 -25.46 9.46
N LEU A 209 -12.84 -24.33 9.37
CA LEU A 209 -12.44 -23.19 8.54
C LEU A 209 -11.09 -22.63 8.98
N HIS A 210 -10.88 -22.47 10.29
CA HIS A 210 -9.58 -22.06 10.83
C HIS A 210 -8.48 -23.05 10.44
N ALA A 211 -8.71 -24.35 10.61
CA ALA A 211 -7.72 -25.38 10.24
C ALA A 211 -7.35 -25.33 8.76
N LEU A 212 -8.33 -25.15 7.86
CA LEU A 212 -8.09 -25.02 6.42
C LEU A 212 -7.27 -23.76 6.08
N LEU A 213 -7.55 -22.63 6.74
CA LEU A 213 -6.80 -21.39 6.54
C LEU A 213 -5.35 -21.48 7.04
N VAL A 214 -5.11 -22.20 8.14
CA VAL A 214 -3.74 -22.46 8.65
C VAL A 214 -2.99 -23.39 7.70
N GLN A 215 -3.62 -24.48 7.25
CA GLN A 215 -3.01 -25.43 6.31
C GLN A 215 -2.58 -24.74 4.99
N LEU A 216 -3.43 -23.85 4.45
CA LEU A 216 -3.09 -23.02 3.29
C LEU A 216 -1.84 -22.14 3.49
N GLY A 217 -1.40 -21.96 4.74
CA GLY A 217 -0.18 -21.24 5.05
C GLY A 217 1.06 -22.07 5.30
N GLU A 218 0.92 -23.37 5.49
CA GLU A 218 2.03 -24.32 5.60
C GLU A 218 2.44 -24.85 4.21
N GLU A 219 1.53 -24.82 3.23
CA GLU A 219 1.73 -25.32 1.86
C GLU A 219 2.36 -24.31 0.88
N GLY A 220 2.62 -23.05 1.29
CA GLY A 220 3.12 -21.97 0.41
C GLY A 220 4.29 -21.19 0.97
#